data_AF-A0A9W8YCZ9-F1
#
_entry.id   AF-A0A9W8YCZ9-F1
#
_cell.length_a   1.000
_cell.length_b   1.000
_cell.length_c   1.000
_cell.angle_alpha   90.00
_cell.angle_beta   90.00
_cell.angle_gamma   90.00
#
_symmetry.space_group_name_H-M   'P 1'
#
loop_
_entity.id
_entity.type
_entity.pdbx_description
1 polymer ?
#
loop_
_entity_poly.entity_id
_entity_poly.type
_entity_poly.pdbx_seq_one_letter_code
_entity_poly.pdbx_strand_id
1 'polypeptide(L)'
;MSEAVEFEAPAASAVKGMKKNGKQWHDNKTAFRPRANQTSYEKRAAADKALAAVKAKEKEMKDEKAADKQRRVDAIKTKRAAKEERERFAKMEEKMHKKRVERLKRREKRNKMLKS
;
A
#
# COMPACT_ATOMS: atom_id res chain seq x y z
N MET A 1 -47.03 29.15 7.88
CA MET A 1 -47.61 27.82 8.14
C MET A 1 -46.49 26.94 8.65
N SER A 2 -46.29 26.92 9.96
CA SER A 2 -45.23 26.15 10.64
C SER A 2 -45.71 24.72 10.85
N GLU A 3 -45.12 23.78 10.12
CA GLU A 3 -45.39 22.35 10.27
C GLU A 3 -44.56 21.83 11.45
N ALA A 4 -45.24 21.47 12.54
CA ALA A 4 -44.61 20.86 13.71
C ALA A 4 -44.30 19.39 13.39
N VAL A 5 -43.01 19.05 13.33
CA VAL A 5 -42.57 17.65 13.23
C VAL A 5 -42.61 17.06 14.63
N GLU A 6 -43.66 16.32 14.93
CA GLU A 6 -43.75 15.50 16.13
C GLU A 6 -42.73 14.35 16.05
N PHE A 7 -41.80 14.34 17.00
CA PHE A 7 -40.79 13.30 17.14
C PHE A 7 -41.34 12.24 18.12
N GLU A 8 -41.95 11.18 17.59
CA GLU A 8 -42.39 10.04 18.40
C GLU A 8 -41.16 9.24 18.87
N ALA A 9 -40.93 9.22 20.19
CA ALA A 9 -39.84 8.48 20.81
C ALA A 9 -40.10 6.97 20.73
N PRO A 10 -39.08 6.13 20.42
CA PRO A 10 -39.28 4.68 20.34
C PRO A 10 -39.68 4.11 21.71
N ALA A 11 -40.72 3.28 21.70
CA ALA A 11 -41.22 2.60 22.88
C ALA A 11 -40.10 1.87 23.65
N ALA A 12 -39.94 2.23 24.92
CA ALA A 12 -38.95 1.62 25.80
C ALA A 12 -39.24 0.12 25.98
N SER A 13 -38.37 -0.73 25.44
CA SER A 13 -38.41 -2.17 25.70
C SER A 13 -38.25 -2.43 27.20
N ALA A 14 -39.21 -3.12 27.81
CA ALA A 14 -39.16 -3.50 29.21
C ALA A 14 -37.83 -4.21 29.55
N VAL A 15 -37.00 -3.56 30.38
CA VAL A 15 -35.70 -4.10 30.80
C VAL A 15 -35.96 -5.28 31.75
N LYS A 16 -35.96 -6.49 31.21
CA LYS A 16 -36.16 -7.72 32.00
C LYS A 16 -34.86 -8.09 32.74
N GLY A 17 -34.78 -7.70 34.01
CA GLY A 17 -33.91 -8.32 35.02
C GLY A 17 -32.41 -8.35 34.71
N MET A 18 -31.77 -7.18 34.64
CA MET A 18 -30.30 -7.09 34.60
C MET A 18 -29.73 -7.48 35.97
N LYS A 19 -28.91 -8.55 36.06
CA LYS A 19 -28.15 -8.81 37.30
C LYS A 19 -27.12 -7.69 37.47
N LYS A 20 -27.13 -7.02 38.64
CA LYS A 20 -26.27 -5.87 38.98
C LYS A 20 -24.75 -6.11 38.86
N ASN A 21 -24.30 -7.35 38.68
CA ASN A 21 -22.88 -7.67 38.50
C ASN A 21 -22.59 -7.79 36.99
N GLY A 22 -21.94 -6.76 36.42
CA GLY A 22 -21.75 -6.51 34.98
C GLY A 22 -20.87 -7.50 34.21
N LYS A 23 -21.00 -8.80 34.45
CA LYS A 23 -20.30 -9.89 33.73
C LYS A 23 -21.11 -10.47 32.58
N GLN A 24 -21.89 -9.66 31.89
CA GLN A 24 -22.62 -10.08 30.70
C GLN A 24 -22.08 -9.30 29.49
N TRP A 25 -21.00 -9.81 28.91
CA TRP A 25 -20.39 -9.26 27.68
C TRP A 25 -21.05 -9.80 26.41
N HIS A 26 -21.93 -10.78 26.55
CA HIS A 26 -22.71 -11.35 25.46
C HIS A 26 -24.10 -10.76 25.40
N ASP A 27 -24.59 -10.52 24.19
CA ASP A 27 -25.98 -10.17 23.96
C ASP A 27 -26.94 -11.28 24.44
N ASN A 28 -28.12 -10.85 24.90
CA ASN A 28 -29.18 -11.76 25.29
C ASN A 28 -29.68 -12.53 24.07
N LYS A 29 -29.48 -13.86 24.09
CA LYS A 29 -29.89 -14.75 23.00
C LYS A 29 -31.41 -14.75 22.87
N THR A 30 -31.92 -14.25 21.75
CA THR A 30 -33.33 -14.39 21.38
C THR A 30 -33.61 -15.81 20.87
N ALA A 31 -34.84 -16.28 21.01
CA ALA A 31 -35.26 -17.57 20.45
C ALA A 31 -35.01 -17.63 18.93
N PHE A 32 -34.51 -18.76 18.44
CA PHE A 32 -34.25 -18.98 17.02
C PHE A 32 -35.57 -18.95 16.24
N ARG A 33 -35.62 -18.11 15.20
CA ARG A 33 -36.78 -17.96 14.31
C ARG A 33 -36.31 -18.19 12.87
N PRO A 34 -36.68 -19.33 12.23
CA PRO A 34 -36.16 -19.70 10.91
C PRO A 34 -36.37 -18.66 9.79
N ARG A 35 -37.37 -17.78 9.93
CA ARG A 35 -37.68 -16.73 8.94
C ARG A 35 -37.23 -15.33 9.32
N ALA A 36 -36.73 -15.10 10.54
CA ALA A 36 -36.44 -13.75 11.03
C ALA A 36 -35.30 -13.04 10.27
N ASN A 37 -34.42 -13.80 9.60
CA ASN A 37 -33.28 -13.26 8.86
C ASN A 37 -33.46 -13.35 7.34
N GLN A 38 -34.68 -13.59 6.85
CA GLN A 38 -34.95 -13.64 5.41
C GLN A 38 -35.12 -12.21 4.88
N THR A 39 -34.18 -11.77 4.04
CA THR A 39 -34.26 -10.48 3.36
C THR A 39 -34.86 -10.66 1.97
N SER A 40 -35.67 -9.69 1.53
CA SER A 40 -36.18 -9.68 0.15
C SER A 40 -35.01 -9.60 -0.83
N TYR A 41 -35.21 -10.14 -2.04
CA TYR A 41 -34.20 -10.08 -3.10
C TYR A 41 -33.73 -8.64 -3.37
N GLU A 42 -34.67 -7.69 -3.40
CA GLU A 42 -34.38 -6.26 -3.60
C GLU A 42 -33.41 -5.69 -2.56
N LYS A 43 -33.57 -6.06 -1.28
CA LYS A 43 -32.66 -5.63 -0.20
C LYS A 43 -31.26 -6.23 -0.37
N ARG A 44 -31.15 -7.49 -0.82
CA ARG A 44 -29.86 -8.12 -1.12
C ARG A 44 -29.18 -7.48 -2.32
N ALA A 45 -29.92 -7.25 -3.40
CA ALA A 45 -29.40 -6.58 -4.59
C ALA A 45 -28.91 -5.14 -4.30
N ALA A 46 -29.62 -4.40 -3.43
CA ALA A 46 -29.17 -3.09 -2.98
C ALA A 46 -27.87 -3.17 -2.15
N ALA A 47 -27.77 -4.14 -1.25
CA ALA A 47 -26.56 -4.37 -0.45
C ALA A 47 -25.36 -4.76 -1.32
N ASP A 48 -25.55 -5.64 -2.31
CA ASP A 48 -24.50 -6.06 -3.24
C ASP A 48 -23.99 -4.89 -4.08
N LYS A 49 -24.89 -4.02 -4.56
CA LYS A 49 -24.52 -2.78 -5.27
C LYS A 49 -23.72 -1.83 -4.38
N ALA A 50 -24.12 -1.65 -3.12
CA ALA A 50 -23.38 -0.83 -2.17
C ALA A 50 -21.98 -1.41 -1.89
N LEU A 51 -21.87 -2.73 -1.70
CA LEU A 51 -20.60 -3.41 -1.50
C LEU A 51 -19.69 -3.31 -2.73
N ALA A 52 -20.25 -3.44 -3.93
CA ALA A 52 -19.51 -3.28 -5.18
C ALA A 52 -18.94 -1.86 -5.31
N ALA A 53 -19.73 -0.83 -4.97
CA ALA A 53 -19.27 0.56 -4.99
C ALA A 53 -18.14 0.82 -3.97
N VAL A 54 -18.24 0.26 -2.77
CA VAL A 54 -17.18 0.36 -1.75
C VAL A 54 -15.89 -0.33 -2.22
N LYS A 55 -16.01 -1.55 -2.74
CA LYS A 55 -14.85 -2.33 -3.24
C LYS A 55 -14.18 -1.66 -4.44
N ALA A 56 -14.95 -1.03 -5.32
CA ALA A 56 -14.41 -0.27 -6.45
C ALA A 56 -13.52 0.88 -5.96
N LYS A 57 -14.03 1.69 -5.02
CA LYS A 57 -13.26 2.79 -4.41
C LYS A 57 -12.03 2.30 -3.64
N GLU A 58 -12.15 1.19 -2.91
CA GLU A 58 -11.01 0.60 -2.20
C GLU A 58 -9.93 0.12 -3.18
N LYS A 59 -10.34 -0.49 -4.30
CA LYS A 59 -9.42 -0.93 -5.35
C LYS A 59 -8.71 0.25 -6.00
N GLU A 60 -9.43 1.29 -6.39
CA GLU A 60 -8.85 2.53 -6.95
C GLU A 60 -7.75 3.10 -6.03
N MET A 61 -8.05 3.23 -4.73
CA MET A 61 -7.08 3.73 -3.75
C MET A 61 -5.84 2.83 -3.60
N LYS A 62 -6.01 1.50 -3.70
CA LYS A 62 -4.88 0.56 -3.63
C LYS A 62 -4.02 0.62 -4.89
N ASP A 63 -4.66 0.72 -6.06
CA ASP A 63 -3.98 0.79 -7.35
C ASP A 63 -3.17 2.08 -7.47
N GLU A 64 -3.69 3.22 -7.02
CA GLU A 64 -2.96 4.50 -6.95
C GLU A 64 -1.71 4.39 -6.06
N LYS A 65 -1.86 3.85 -4.84
CA LYS A 65 -0.74 3.66 -3.90
C LYS A 65 0.32 2.71 -4.47
N ALA A 66 -0.11 1.66 -5.16
CA ALA A 66 0.80 0.72 -5.81
C ALA A 66 1.54 1.37 -6.97
N ALA A 67 0.85 2.18 -7.79
CA ALA A 67 1.45 2.91 -8.90
C ALA A 67 2.53 3.90 -8.41
N ASP A 68 2.28 4.64 -7.34
CA ASP A 68 3.27 5.57 -6.79
C ASP A 68 4.49 4.87 -6.20
N LYS A 69 4.28 3.75 -5.51
CA LYS A 69 5.38 2.89 -5.04
C LYS A 69 6.19 2.38 -6.23
N GLN A 70 5.54 1.93 -7.29
CA GLN A 70 6.18 1.41 -8.48
C GLN A 70 7.01 2.49 -9.19
N ARG A 71 6.45 3.69 -9.38
CA ARG A 71 7.17 4.87 -9.91
C ARG A 71 8.45 5.16 -9.13
N ARG A 72 8.39 5.13 -7.79
CA ARG A 72 9.56 5.34 -6.94
C ARG A 72 10.61 4.24 -7.12
N VAL A 73 10.19 2.99 -7.17
CA VAL A 73 11.09 1.84 -7.39
C VAL A 73 11.78 1.96 -8.74
N ASP A 74 11.04 2.30 -9.79
CA ASP A 74 11.58 2.42 -11.14
C ASP A 74 12.54 3.61 -11.28
N ALA A 75 12.23 4.75 -10.64
CA ALA A 75 13.15 5.88 -10.56
C ALA A 75 14.48 5.51 -9.85
N ILE A 76 14.42 4.71 -8.79
CA ILE A 76 15.63 4.24 -8.10
C ILE A 76 16.43 3.27 -8.97
N LYS A 77 15.75 2.32 -9.63
CA LYS A 77 16.40 1.34 -10.51
C LYS A 77 17.09 2.03 -11.69
N THR A 78 16.40 2.94 -12.38
CA THR A 78 16.96 3.71 -13.50
C THR A 78 18.16 4.53 -13.07
N LYS A 79 18.11 5.20 -11.91
CA LYS A 79 19.25 5.93 -11.36
C LYS A 79 20.45 5.02 -11.06
N ARG A 80 20.21 3.81 -10.52
CA ARG A 80 21.27 2.84 -10.24
C ARG A 80 21.90 2.30 -11.53
N ALA A 81 21.07 1.91 -12.50
CA ALA A 81 21.54 1.45 -13.81
C ALA A 81 22.40 2.52 -14.51
N ALA A 82 21.92 3.77 -14.55
CA ALA A 82 22.69 4.87 -15.14
C ALA A 82 24.02 5.13 -14.40
N LYS A 83 24.06 4.95 -13.08
CA LYS A 83 25.30 5.06 -12.30
C LYS A 83 26.27 3.92 -12.61
N GLU A 84 25.79 2.68 -12.66
CA GLU A 84 26.58 1.49 -12.99
C GLU A 84 27.17 1.57 -14.40
N GLU A 85 26.40 2.07 -15.37
CA GLU A 85 26.89 2.32 -16.73
C GLU A 85 28.01 3.36 -16.75
N ARG A 86 27.81 4.50 -16.07
CA ARG A 86 28.86 5.54 -15.95
C ARG A 86 30.13 5.00 -15.31
N GLU A 87 30.00 4.24 -14.22
CA GLU A 87 31.15 3.63 -13.54
C GLU A 87 31.86 2.59 -14.41
N ARG A 88 31.11 1.83 -15.22
CA ARG A 88 31.68 0.89 -16.19
C ARG A 88 32.50 1.62 -17.25
N PHE A 89 32.00 2.73 -17.79
CA PHE A 89 32.74 3.54 -18.76
C PHE A 89 33.98 4.18 -18.13
N ALA A 90 33.87 4.77 -16.94
CA ALA A 90 35.00 5.35 -16.23
C ALA A 90 36.11 4.31 -15.98
N LYS A 91 35.76 3.10 -15.51
CA LYS A 91 36.74 2.00 -15.34
C LYS A 91 37.39 1.58 -16.66
N MET A 92 36.66 1.62 -17.77
CA MET A 92 37.21 1.32 -19.09
C MET A 92 38.22 2.39 -19.52
N GLU A 93 37.88 3.67 -19.34
CA GLU A 93 38.75 4.80 -19.63
C GLU A 93 40.03 4.76 -18.79
N GLU A 94 39.91 4.55 -17.48
CA GLU A 94 41.06 4.37 -16.59
C GLU A 94 41.96 3.22 -17.05
N LYS A 95 41.37 2.07 -17.44
CA LYS A 95 42.12 0.92 -17.96
C LYS A 95 42.88 1.27 -19.23
N MET A 96 42.27 2.02 -20.15
CA MET A 96 42.92 2.44 -21.39
C MET A 96 44.00 3.50 -21.13
N HIS A 97 43.74 4.44 -20.22
CA HIS A 97 44.71 5.44 -19.80
C HIS A 97 45.93 4.77 -19.15
N LYS A 98 45.73 3.84 -18.22
CA LYS A 98 46.80 3.05 -17.60
C LYS A 98 47.64 2.32 -18.65
N LYS A 99 46.99 1.64 -19.61
CA LYS A 99 47.70 0.97 -20.72
C LYS A 99 48.53 1.93 -21.55
N ARG A 100 48.02 3.14 -21.84
CA ARG A 100 48.76 4.18 -22.57
C ARG A 100 49.98 4.67 -21.79
N VAL A 101 49.80 4.97 -20.51
CA VAL A 101 50.89 5.41 -19.62
C VAL A 101 51.95 4.33 -19.49
N GLU A 102 51.57 3.06 -19.33
CA GLU A 102 52.53 1.95 -19.26
C GLU A 102 53.30 1.74 -20.56
N ARG A 103 52.68 1.98 -21.73
CA ARG A 103 53.39 1.94 -23.02
C ARG A 103 54.42 3.06 -23.14
N LEU A 104 54.10 4.27 -22.68
CA LEU A 104 55.05 5.39 -22.65
C LEU A 104 56.21 5.10 -21.70
N LYS A 105 55.93 4.66 -20.46
CA LYS A 105 56.96 4.27 -19.48
C LYS A 105 57.90 3.18 -20.00
N ARG A 106 57.39 2.21 -20.76
CA ARG A 106 58.21 1.17 -21.42
C ARG A 106 59.15 1.74 -22.49
N ARG A 107 58.71 2.75 -23.24
CA ARG A 107 59.55 3.43 -24.26
C ARG A 107 60.65 4.27 -23.63
N GLU A 108 60.38 4.90 -22.51
CA GLU A 108 61.34 5.72 -21.77
C GLU A 108 62.51 4.92 -21.18
N LYS A 109 62.40 3.57 -21.11
CA LYS A 109 63.42 2.65 -20.57
C LYS A 109 64.00 3.08 -19.21
N ARG A 110 63.22 3.83 -18.41
CA ARG A 110 63.65 4.29 -17.09
C ARG A 110 63.85 3.09 -16.16
N ASN A 111 65.06 2.97 -15.62
CA ASN A 111 65.36 1.96 -14.63
C ASN A 111 64.81 2.39 -13.27
N LYS A 112 63.78 1.70 -12.79
CA LYS A 112 63.08 2.05 -11.54
C LYS A 112 63.97 2.00 -10.29
N MET A 113 65.07 1.23 -10.33
CA MET A 113 66.01 1.07 -9.21
C MET A 113 67.02 2.22 -9.12
N LEU A 114 67.25 2.94 -10.22
CA LEU A 114 68.15 4.09 -10.26
C LEU A 114 67.33 5.36 -10.03
N LYS A 115 67.58 6.04 -8.90
CA LYS A 115 67.01 7.36 -8.63
C LYS A 115 67.75 8.40 -9.46
N SER A 116 67.30 8.60 -10.69
CA SER A 116 67.66 9.75 -11.54
C SER A 116 66.45 10.66 -11.68
#